data_AF-A0A8S9KC87-F1
#
_entry.id   AF-A0A8S9KC87-F1
#
_cell.length_a   1.000
_cell.length_b   1.000
_cell.length_c   1.000
_cell.angle_alpha   90.00
_cell.angle_beta   90.00
_cell.angle_gamma   90.00
#
_symmetry.space_group_name_H-M   'P 1'
#
loop_
_entity.id
_entity.type
_entity.pdbx_description
1 polymer ?
#
loop_
_entity_poly.entity_id
_entity_poly.type
_entity_poly.pdbx_seq_one_letter_code
_entity_poly.pdbx_strand_id
1 'polypeptide(L)'
;MTSRRSNSRDSDRVQTRTDSANAERIRRWAKDPEGEKFVAHVKSSSSSGSEGRDHPPKKAKMNGSDRRLGVSGEAAVAPFHWQFSYSKDCPITEDPDSVAHLAMEANNEFAATLEKRMQDVPRSDELYEIKKVVCELNLGLKMTQDQERANAAQLATAEKLGNQAASLQARLRVVSNERKSALEQVSFLEAKVESSANKFFDDLRRATREAKKTMADSYLDVLVSLKEKWEKKKAATDCEAHLREVVANIDLLKEIMINNLLASDELLRLRAKEIELLSEVDVMATSGFSVGKLDLPQISEDLPEDFFDKVPSVADDVAKCTGDRFEDGEFSIEG
;
A
#
# COMPACT_ATOMS: atom_id res chain seq x y z
N MET A 1 -31.26 -81.01 7.12
CA MET A 1 -30.26 -80.95 6.05
C MET A 1 -30.28 -79.55 5.47
N THR A 2 -29.39 -78.69 5.94
CA THR A 2 -29.34 -77.26 5.63
C THR A 2 -28.46 -77.04 4.41
N SER A 3 -29.08 -76.57 3.32
CA SER A 3 -28.38 -76.23 2.08
C SER A 3 -28.23 -74.72 1.93
N ARG A 4 -26.99 -74.36 1.60
CA ARG A 4 -26.36 -73.05 1.44
C ARG A 4 -27.11 -72.13 0.48
N ARG A 5 -27.09 -70.83 0.78
CA ARG A 5 -26.91 -69.80 -0.26
C ARG A 5 -26.04 -68.68 0.28
N SER A 6 -24.79 -68.69 -0.16
CA SER A 6 -23.83 -67.60 0.00
C SER A 6 -24.22 -66.45 -0.94
N ASN A 7 -24.09 -65.21 -0.48
CA ASN A 7 -23.74 -64.10 -1.35
C ASN A 7 -22.88 -63.07 -0.59
N SER A 8 -21.81 -62.71 -1.28
CA SER A 8 -20.77 -61.75 -0.95
C SER A 8 -21.31 -60.32 -1.03
N ARG A 9 -20.85 -59.46 -0.13
CA ARG A 9 -20.50 -58.09 -0.48
C ARG A 9 -19.51 -57.50 0.52
N ASP A 10 -18.30 -57.32 0.03
CA ASP A 10 -17.31 -56.39 0.54
C ASP A 10 -17.96 -55.02 0.81
N SER A 11 -17.69 -54.47 1.98
CA SER A 11 -17.80 -53.03 2.21
C SER A 11 -16.62 -52.62 3.07
N ASP A 12 -15.68 -52.01 2.37
CA ASP A 12 -14.51 -51.34 2.90
C ASP A 12 -14.92 -50.38 4.02
N ARG A 13 -14.53 -50.74 5.22
CA ARG A 13 -14.57 -49.89 6.40
C ARG A 13 -13.41 -48.92 6.31
N VAL A 14 -13.60 -47.79 5.63
CA VAL A 14 -12.69 -46.64 5.72
C VAL A 14 -12.83 -46.05 7.11
N GLN A 15 -11.97 -46.53 8.00
CA GLN A 15 -11.72 -45.98 9.32
C GLN A 15 -10.84 -44.74 9.14
N THR A 16 -11.44 -43.54 9.11
CA THR A 16 -10.69 -42.29 9.17
C THR A 16 -10.04 -42.18 10.55
N ARG A 17 -8.76 -42.53 10.60
CA ARG A 17 -7.85 -42.20 11.69
C ARG A 17 -7.77 -40.67 11.77
N THR A 18 -8.35 -40.13 12.83
CA THR A 18 -8.21 -38.74 13.23
C THR A 18 -6.79 -38.53 13.74
N ASP A 19 -5.92 -37.95 12.91
CA ASP A 19 -4.59 -37.50 13.32
C ASP A 19 -4.73 -36.25 14.21
N SER A 20 -4.96 -36.49 15.49
CA SER A 20 -4.80 -35.49 16.55
C SER A 20 -3.31 -35.36 16.92
N ALA A 21 -2.53 -34.64 16.13
CA ALA A 21 -1.17 -34.25 16.52
C ALA A 21 -0.58 -33.12 15.65
N ASN A 22 -1.16 -31.91 15.65
CA ASN A 22 -0.38 -30.73 15.26
C ASN A 22 -0.97 -29.40 15.75
N ALA A 23 -0.98 -29.20 17.07
CA ALA A 23 -1.30 -27.91 17.67
C ALA A 23 -0.32 -27.59 18.81
N GLU A 24 1.00 -27.65 18.54
CA GLU A 24 1.98 -27.17 19.51
C GLU A 24 3.38 -26.91 18.91
N ARG A 25 3.48 -26.12 17.83
CA ARG A 25 4.80 -25.66 17.36
C ARG A 25 4.72 -24.40 16.49
N ILE A 26 4.43 -23.23 17.08
CA ILE A 26 5.01 -21.91 16.74
C ILE A 26 4.85 -21.05 18.00
N ARG A 27 5.72 -21.29 18.98
CA ARG A 27 6.01 -20.37 20.08
C ARG A 27 7.42 -20.67 20.55
N ARG A 28 8.41 -20.13 19.84
CA ARG A 28 9.82 -19.97 20.27
C ARG A 28 10.67 -19.47 19.09
N TRP A 29 10.74 -18.16 18.91
CA TRP A 29 11.94 -17.45 18.43
C TRP A 29 11.87 -15.99 18.86
N ALA A 30 12.14 -15.79 20.14
CA ALA A 30 12.52 -14.49 20.69
C ALA A 30 13.43 -14.80 21.89
N LYS A 31 14.70 -15.09 21.58
CA LYS A 31 15.76 -15.12 22.59
C LYS A 31 17.09 -14.93 21.89
N ASP A 32 17.69 -13.78 22.13
CA ASP A 32 19.12 -13.51 22.19
C ASP A 32 19.31 -12.16 22.89
N PRO A 33 20.46 -11.90 23.55
CA PRO A 33 20.52 -12.01 25.01
C PRO A 33 20.85 -10.66 25.68
N GLU A 34 20.14 -10.34 26.75
CA GLU A 34 20.59 -9.32 27.71
C GLU A 34 21.60 -9.94 28.67
N GLY A 35 22.87 -9.68 28.38
CA GLY A 35 23.96 -9.71 29.34
C GLY A 35 24.46 -8.28 29.58
N GLU A 36 24.75 -8.02 30.86
CA GLU A 36 25.65 -6.97 31.37
C GLU A 36 25.06 -5.60 31.76
N LYS A 37 24.75 -5.57 33.06
CA LYS A 37 24.84 -4.38 33.92
C LYS A 37 26.25 -3.78 33.85
N PHE A 38 26.34 -2.49 33.52
CA PHE A 38 27.34 -1.61 34.12
C PHE A 38 26.67 -0.37 34.70
N VAL A 39 26.83 -0.24 36.02
CA VAL A 39 26.59 0.96 36.80
C VAL A 39 27.73 1.93 36.49
N ALA A 40 27.42 3.07 35.88
CA ALA A 40 28.31 4.23 35.86
C ALA A 40 27.48 5.50 36.05
N HIS A 41 27.50 5.95 37.30
CA HIS A 41 27.25 7.30 37.78
C HIS A 41 27.92 8.37 36.90
N VAL A 42 27.20 9.42 36.46
CA VAL A 42 27.69 10.83 36.36
C VAL A 42 26.53 11.80 36.05
N LYS A 43 26.35 12.74 37.00
CA LYS A 43 25.92 14.15 36.95
C LYS A 43 24.82 14.60 35.98
N SER A 44 23.73 15.04 36.61
CA SER A 44 22.81 16.07 36.13
C SER A 44 23.50 17.44 36.03
N SER A 45 23.40 18.08 34.87
CA SER A 45 23.46 19.54 34.76
C SER A 45 22.54 20.02 33.65
N SER A 46 21.83 21.08 34.00
CA SER A 46 20.72 21.78 33.34
C SER A 46 21.04 22.33 31.95
N SER A 47 19.98 22.58 31.17
CA SER A 47 19.85 23.74 30.26
C SER A 47 18.46 23.70 29.62
N SER A 48 17.50 24.42 30.20
CA SER A 48 17.01 25.69 29.64
C SER A 48 16.17 25.51 28.37
N GLY A 49 14.86 25.37 28.58
CA GLY A 49 13.87 25.66 27.55
C GLY A 49 13.91 27.16 27.23
N SER A 50 14.00 27.48 25.95
CA SER A 50 13.74 28.83 25.47
C SER A 50 12.62 28.78 24.45
N GLU A 51 11.63 29.60 24.76
CA GLU A 51 10.32 29.77 24.18
C GLU A 51 10.45 30.67 22.94
N GLY A 52 9.97 30.17 21.80
CA GLY A 52 10.03 30.84 20.51
C GLY A 52 9.13 32.06 20.49
N ARG A 53 9.75 33.24 20.34
CA ARG A 53 9.04 34.48 19.98
C ARG A 53 9.06 34.69 18.48
N ASP A 54 7.87 34.89 17.93
CA ASP A 54 7.61 35.46 16.62
C ASP A 54 8.17 36.88 16.50
N HIS A 55 9.06 37.10 15.53
CA HIS A 55 9.32 38.42 14.97
C HIS A 55 9.51 38.35 13.44
N PRO A 56 8.96 39.32 12.68
CA PRO A 56 9.07 39.35 11.23
C PRO A 56 10.49 39.78 10.80
N PRO A 57 10.94 39.41 9.59
CA PRO A 57 12.29 39.72 9.13
C PRO A 57 12.44 41.23 8.90
N LYS A 58 13.38 41.84 9.63
CA LYS A 58 13.84 43.21 9.39
C LYS A 58 14.48 43.29 8.00
N LYS A 59 13.94 44.20 7.18
CA LYS A 59 14.49 44.61 5.90
C LYS A 59 15.95 45.09 6.09
N ALA A 60 16.88 44.38 5.45
CA ALA A 60 18.25 44.85 5.29
C ALA A 60 18.23 46.05 4.33
N LYS A 61 18.51 47.23 4.88
CA LYS A 61 18.81 48.43 4.11
C LYS A 61 20.21 48.27 3.52
N MET A 62 20.28 47.75 2.30
CA MET A 62 21.50 47.73 1.51
C MET A 62 21.77 49.17 1.05
N ASN A 63 22.77 49.78 1.68
CA ASN A 63 23.32 51.05 1.20
C ASN A 63 24.01 50.74 -0.12
N GLY A 64 23.35 51.08 -1.22
CA GLY A 64 23.92 51.07 -2.56
C GLY A 64 25.10 52.03 -2.61
N SER A 65 26.30 51.48 -2.72
CA SER A 65 27.50 52.21 -3.12
C SER A 65 27.44 52.32 -4.64
N ASP A 66 26.73 53.33 -5.13
CA ASP A 66 26.75 53.75 -6.53
C ASP A 66 28.11 54.44 -6.79
N ARG A 67 29.12 53.63 -7.12
CA ARG A 67 30.36 54.14 -7.71
C ARG A 67 30.07 54.51 -9.16
N ARG A 68 29.44 55.66 -9.35
CA ARG A 68 29.59 56.40 -10.62
C ARG A 68 31.05 56.75 -10.76
N LEU A 69 31.72 56.07 -11.69
CA LEU A 69 32.97 56.51 -12.28
C LEU A 69 32.75 57.92 -12.80
N GLY A 70 33.13 58.90 -11.98
CA GLY A 70 33.37 60.25 -12.43
C GLY A 70 34.40 60.19 -13.54
N VAL A 71 33.96 60.57 -14.74
CA VAL A 71 34.82 61.03 -15.81
C VAL A 71 35.84 61.96 -15.18
N SER A 72 37.10 61.51 -15.17
CA SER A 72 38.24 62.30 -14.73
C SER A 72 38.30 63.53 -15.63
N GLY A 73 37.79 64.65 -15.11
CA GLY A 73 37.94 65.95 -15.71
C GLY A 73 39.42 66.19 -15.93
N GLU A 74 39.76 66.36 -17.20
CA GLU A 74 40.61 67.44 -17.68
C GLU A 74 41.68 67.85 -16.68
N ALA A 75 42.78 67.08 -16.68
CA ALA A 75 44.02 67.52 -16.08
C ALA A 75 44.39 68.85 -16.73
N ALA A 76 44.03 69.95 -16.06
CA ALA A 76 44.49 71.28 -16.41
C ALA A 76 46.01 71.19 -16.49
N VAL A 77 46.53 71.26 -17.72
CA VAL A 77 47.96 71.36 -17.98
C VAL A 77 48.40 72.65 -17.31
N ALA A 78 49.00 72.51 -16.12
CA ALA A 78 49.59 73.62 -15.41
C ALA A 78 50.59 74.28 -16.37
N PRO A 79 50.44 75.57 -16.70
CA PRO A 79 51.36 76.26 -17.58
C PRO A 79 52.75 76.19 -16.94
N PHE A 80 53.71 75.62 -17.66
CA PHE A 80 55.11 75.62 -17.26
C PHE A 80 55.59 77.07 -17.18
N HIS A 81 55.47 77.68 -16.01
CA HIS A 81 56.04 78.97 -15.70
C HIS A 81 57.54 78.72 -15.43
N TRP A 82 58.40 79.23 -16.31
CA TRP A 82 59.84 79.33 -16.06
C TRP A 82 60.07 80.59 -15.22
N GLN A 83 60.48 80.43 -13.96
CA GLN A 83 61.01 81.53 -13.15
C GLN A 83 62.54 81.52 -13.30
N PHE A 84 63.08 82.55 -13.96
CA PHE A 84 64.53 82.73 -14.07
C PHE A 84 65.04 83.31 -12.76
N SER A 85 65.57 82.45 -11.89
CA SER A 85 66.24 82.88 -10.66
C SER A 85 67.56 83.55 -11.03
N TYR A 86 67.59 84.88 -11.06
CA TYR A 86 68.84 85.64 -11.11
C TYR A 86 69.58 85.47 -9.79
N SER A 87 70.50 84.50 -9.72
CA SER A 87 71.54 84.49 -8.70
C SER A 87 72.40 85.73 -8.90
N LYS A 88 72.41 86.65 -7.92
CA LYS A 88 73.15 87.93 -7.98
C LYS A 88 74.59 87.85 -7.47
N ASP A 89 75.11 86.65 -7.25
CA ASP A 89 76.47 86.44 -6.77
C ASP A 89 77.23 85.52 -7.73
N CYS A 90 77.52 86.02 -8.94
CA CYS A 90 78.58 85.46 -9.78
C CYS A 90 79.77 86.42 -9.73
N PRO A 91 80.91 86.03 -9.14
CA PRO A 91 82.10 86.88 -9.15
C PRO A 91 82.60 87.01 -10.59
N ILE A 92 82.44 88.21 -11.18
CA ILE A 92 83.05 88.55 -12.47
C ILE A 92 84.51 88.89 -12.21
N THR A 93 85.32 87.90 -11.89
CA THR A 93 86.78 87.97 -11.96
C THR A 93 87.31 86.61 -12.35
N GLU A 94 86.93 86.17 -13.55
CA GLU A 94 87.54 84.99 -14.13
C GLU A 94 88.03 85.33 -15.53
N ASP A 95 89.32 85.04 -15.68
CA ASP A 95 90.04 84.83 -16.91
C ASP A 95 89.10 84.38 -18.06
N PRO A 96 89.08 85.08 -19.22
CA PRO A 96 88.22 84.72 -20.35
C PRO A 96 88.38 83.26 -20.79
N ASP A 97 89.52 82.63 -20.49
CA ASP A 97 89.75 81.21 -20.75
C ASP A 97 88.98 80.28 -19.78
N SER A 98 88.73 80.67 -18.52
CA SER A 98 87.96 79.87 -17.52
C SER A 98 86.48 79.73 -17.89
N VAL A 99 85.84 80.83 -18.33
CA VAL A 99 84.41 80.83 -18.72
C VAL A 99 84.19 80.01 -20.00
N ALA A 100 85.15 80.04 -20.92
CA ALA A 100 85.12 79.22 -22.13
C ALA A 100 85.20 77.72 -21.81
N HIS A 101 86.04 77.33 -20.84
CA HIS A 101 86.13 75.94 -20.37
C HIS A 101 84.84 75.45 -19.70
N LEU A 102 84.19 76.27 -18.87
CA LEU A 102 82.96 75.89 -18.18
C LEU A 102 81.76 75.77 -19.13
N ALA A 103 81.66 76.66 -20.13
CA ALA A 103 80.64 76.58 -21.18
C ALA A 103 80.85 75.37 -22.10
N MET A 104 82.11 75.01 -22.37
CA MET A 104 82.46 73.80 -23.12
C MET A 104 82.14 72.54 -22.32
N GLU A 105 82.40 72.53 -21.01
CA GLU A 105 82.06 71.41 -20.11
C GLU A 105 80.55 71.20 -20.03
N ALA A 106 79.76 72.26 -19.81
CA ALA A 106 78.29 72.19 -19.79
C ALA A 106 77.70 71.73 -21.14
N ASN A 107 78.26 72.18 -22.26
CA ASN A 107 77.85 71.71 -23.59
C ASN A 107 78.24 70.24 -23.82
N ASN A 108 79.40 69.80 -23.33
CA ASN A 108 79.81 68.40 -23.42
C ASN A 108 78.95 67.51 -22.52
N GLU A 109 78.56 67.95 -21.33
CA GLU A 109 77.64 67.24 -20.45
C GLU A 109 76.24 67.16 -21.09
N PHE A 110 75.76 68.25 -21.69
CA PHE A 110 74.52 68.26 -22.46
C PHE A 110 74.59 67.31 -23.66
N ALA A 111 75.69 67.33 -24.42
CA ALA A 111 75.91 66.44 -25.56
C ALA A 111 75.98 64.97 -25.13
N ALA A 112 76.70 64.65 -24.05
CA ALA A 112 76.78 63.29 -23.49
C ALA A 112 75.41 62.81 -22.98
N THR A 113 74.62 63.70 -22.37
CA THR A 113 73.26 63.38 -21.91
C THR A 113 72.30 63.16 -23.08
N LEU A 114 72.42 63.96 -24.14
CA LEU A 114 71.64 63.81 -25.36
C LEU A 114 72.01 62.52 -26.08
N GLU A 115 73.30 62.23 -26.23
CA GLU A 115 73.81 61.01 -26.86
C GLU A 115 73.37 59.76 -26.08
N LYS A 116 73.46 59.79 -24.75
CA LYS A 116 72.94 58.72 -23.90
C LYS A 116 71.44 58.51 -24.10
N ARG A 117 70.65 59.59 -24.12
CA ARG A 117 69.21 59.48 -24.42
C ARG A 117 68.94 58.94 -25.82
N MET A 118 69.75 59.30 -26.82
CA MET A 118 69.59 58.80 -28.18
C MET A 118 69.97 57.32 -28.29
N GLN A 119 70.92 56.84 -27.48
CA GLN A 119 71.24 55.42 -27.35
C GLN A 119 70.13 54.65 -26.63
N ASP A 120 69.43 55.27 -25.68
CA ASP A 120 68.29 54.69 -24.95
C ASP A 120 66.98 54.68 -25.77
N VAL A 121 66.92 55.37 -26.93
CA VAL A 121 65.75 55.33 -27.82
C VAL A 121 65.72 53.97 -28.54
N PRO A 122 64.62 53.20 -28.43
CA PRO A 122 64.50 51.91 -29.11
C PRO A 122 64.75 52.04 -30.60
N ARG A 123 65.45 51.05 -31.17
CA ARG A 123 65.62 50.98 -32.62
C ARG A 123 64.29 50.65 -33.30
N SER A 124 64.14 51.00 -34.57
CA SER A 124 62.87 50.85 -35.29
C SER A 124 62.37 49.40 -35.40
N ASP A 125 63.29 48.43 -35.44
CA ASP A 125 63.03 46.99 -35.43
C ASP A 125 62.49 46.51 -34.08
N GLU A 126 63.08 46.98 -32.97
CA GLU A 126 62.55 46.72 -31.62
C GLU A 126 61.13 47.30 -31.47
N LEU A 127 60.89 48.48 -32.02
CA LEU A 127 59.57 49.13 -32.00
C LEU A 127 58.53 48.37 -32.84
N TYR A 128 58.94 47.74 -33.94
CA TYR A 128 58.09 46.85 -34.74
C TYR A 128 57.72 45.57 -33.98
N GLU A 129 58.69 44.93 -33.30
CA GLU A 129 58.44 43.76 -32.48
C GLU A 129 57.53 44.08 -31.28
N ILE A 130 57.74 45.22 -30.61
CA ILE A 130 56.83 45.70 -29.56
C ILE A 130 55.42 45.87 -30.11
N LYS A 131 55.26 46.52 -31.27
CA LYS A 131 53.95 46.68 -31.90
C LYS A 131 53.29 45.34 -32.21
N LYS A 132 54.06 44.35 -32.69
CA LYS A 132 53.58 42.99 -32.96
C LYS A 132 53.09 42.32 -31.67
N VAL A 133 53.89 42.33 -30.61
CA VAL A 133 53.51 41.78 -29.30
C VAL A 133 52.28 42.48 -28.75
N VAL A 134 52.18 43.80 -28.87
CA VAL A 134 50.99 44.57 -28.48
C VAL A 134 49.76 44.10 -29.26
N CYS A 135 49.87 43.87 -30.56
CA CYS A 135 48.76 43.35 -31.36
C CYS A 135 48.33 41.94 -30.91
N GLU A 136 49.29 41.03 -30.65
CA GLU A 136 49.01 39.67 -30.17
C GLU A 136 48.36 39.68 -28.78
N LEU A 137 48.87 40.49 -27.85
CA LEU A 137 48.29 40.67 -26.52
C LEU A 137 46.87 41.23 -26.59
N ASN A 138 46.62 42.20 -27.48
CA ASN A 138 45.30 42.80 -27.64
C ASN A 138 44.29 41.80 -28.23
N LEU A 139 44.74 40.96 -29.17
CA LEU A 139 43.93 39.85 -29.69
C LEU A 139 43.62 38.84 -28.57
N GLY A 140 44.64 38.42 -27.81
CA GLY A 140 44.49 37.49 -26.68
C GLY A 140 43.53 38.03 -25.62
N LEU A 141 43.64 39.31 -25.27
CA LEU A 141 42.74 39.99 -24.33
C LEU A 141 41.28 39.98 -24.82
N LYS A 142 41.06 40.21 -26.12
CA LYS A 142 39.71 40.18 -26.70
C LYS A 142 39.12 38.77 -26.63
N MET A 143 39.92 37.75 -26.98
CA MET A 143 39.50 36.35 -26.91
C MET A 143 39.18 35.91 -25.47
N THR A 144 39.98 36.32 -24.49
CA THR A 144 39.71 36.02 -23.08
C THR A 144 38.47 36.74 -22.56
N GLN A 145 38.24 37.98 -22.99
CA GLN A 145 37.02 38.72 -22.62
C GLN A 145 35.76 38.08 -23.21
N ASP A 146 35.79 37.62 -24.46
CA ASP A 146 34.66 36.92 -25.08
C ASP A 146 34.41 35.57 -24.38
N GLN A 147 35.46 34.86 -24.00
CA GLN A 147 35.34 33.64 -23.20
C GLN A 147 34.74 33.91 -21.82
N GLU A 148 35.13 34.99 -21.15
CA GLU A 148 34.56 35.39 -19.85
C GLU A 148 33.07 35.67 -19.97
N ARG A 149 32.64 36.37 -21.03
CA ARG A 149 31.21 36.60 -21.32
C ARG A 149 30.46 35.30 -21.58
N ALA A 150 31.05 34.37 -22.34
CA ALA A 150 30.45 33.06 -22.60
C ALA A 150 30.31 32.23 -21.31
N ASN A 151 31.34 32.22 -20.46
CA ASN A 151 31.32 31.55 -19.17
C ASN A 151 30.26 32.16 -18.23
N ALA A 152 30.13 33.49 -18.19
CA ALA A 152 29.12 34.17 -17.40
C ALA A 152 27.69 33.79 -17.85
N ALA A 153 27.45 33.67 -19.16
CA ALA A 153 26.17 33.21 -19.70
C ALA A 153 25.90 31.74 -19.31
N GLN A 154 26.90 30.86 -19.40
CA GLN A 154 26.77 29.47 -18.96
C GLN A 154 26.46 29.37 -17.46
N LEU A 155 27.14 30.15 -16.62
CA LEU A 155 26.92 30.16 -15.17
C LEU A 155 25.50 30.59 -14.82
N ALA A 156 24.96 31.61 -15.50
CA ALA A 156 23.56 32.01 -15.33
C ALA A 156 22.56 30.90 -15.74
N THR A 157 22.85 30.15 -16.82
CA THR A 157 22.01 29.00 -17.20
C THR A 157 22.10 27.85 -16.20
N ALA A 158 23.29 27.57 -15.66
CA ALA A 158 23.50 26.55 -14.63
C ALA A 158 22.77 26.92 -13.33
N GLU A 159 22.78 28.19 -12.93
CA GLU A 159 22.03 28.66 -11.76
C GLU A 159 20.52 28.48 -11.94
N LYS A 160 19.97 28.80 -13.12
CA LYS A 160 18.56 28.57 -13.45
C LYS A 160 18.18 27.09 -13.36
N LEU A 161 19.04 26.20 -13.89
CA LEU A 161 18.85 24.76 -13.79
C LEU A 161 18.92 24.26 -12.35
N GLY A 162 19.87 24.77 -11.55
CA GLY A 162 19.96 24.47 -10.12
C GLY A 162 18.69 24.85 -9.35
N ASN A 163 18.13 26.03 -9.63
CA ASN A 163 16.86 26.48 -9.04
C ASN A 163 15.68 25.58 -9.45
N GLN A 164 15.64 25.15 -10.72
CA GLN A 164 14.63 24.20 -11.20
C GLN A 164 14.76 22.83 -10.51
N ALA A 165 15.99 22.31 -10.37
CA ALA A 165 16.26 21.05 -9.69
C ALA A 165 15.82 21.11 -8.21
N ALA A 166 16.11 22.20 -7.50
CA ALA A 166 15.66 22.42 -6.13
C ALA A 166 14.13 22.45 -6.02
N SER A 167 13.44 23.13 -6.95
CA SER A 167 11.97 23.16 -7.01
C SER A 167 11.37 21.78 -7.24
N LEU A 168 11.90 21.02 -8.20
CA LEU A 168 11.45 19.65 -8.47
C LEU A 168 11.68 18.71 -7.27
N GLN A 169 12.83 18.83 -6.61
CA GLN A 169 13.13 18.05 -5.40
C GLN A 169 12.16 18.35 -4.26
N ALA A 170 11.73 19.61 -4.10
CA ALA A 170 10.72 19.98 -3.12
C ALA A 170 9.35 19.36 -3.47
N ARG A 171 8.93 19.44 -4.74
CA ARG A 171 7.68 18.82 -5.21
C ARG A 171 7.67 17.30 -5.01
N LEU A 172 8.77 16.62 -5.30
CA LEU A 172 8.91 15.17 -5.08
C LEU A 172 8.75 14.79 -3.61
N ARG A 173 9.28 15.59 -2.68
CA ARG A 173 9.09 15.35 -1.24
C ARG A 173 7.63 15.46 -0.83
N VAL A 174 6.91 16.46 -1.33
CA VAL A 174 5.47 16.64 -1.07
C VAL A 174 4.68 15.44 -1.58
N VAL A 175 4.84 15.09 -2.86
CA VAL A 175 4.15 13.95 -3.48
C VAL A 175 4.48 12.63 -2.77
N SER A 176 5.72 12.45 -2.32
CA SER A 176 6.11 11.25 -1.56
C SER A 176 5.38 11.14 -0.22
N ASN A 177 5.19 12.26 0.48
CA ASN A 177 4.45 12.28 1.75
C ASN A 177 2.94 12.09 1.54
N GLU A 178 2.38 12.71 0.49
CA GLU A 178 0.98 12.49 0.10
C GLU A 178 0.73 11.02 -0.25
N ARG A 179 1.63 10.40 -1.03
CA ARG A 179 1.58 8.96 -1.34
C ARG A 179 1.61 8.11 -0.07
N LYS A 180 2.46 8.43 0.90
CA LYS A 180 2.51 7.72 2.19
C LYS A 180 1.19 7.86 2.95
N SER A 181 0.66 9.07 3.07
CA SER A 181 -0.62 9.30 3.75
C SER A 181 -1.79 8.60 3.05
N ALA A 182 -1.83 8.61 1.70
CA ALA A 182 -2.83 7.89 0.93
C ALA A 182 -2.77 6.37 1.16
N LEU A 183 -1.56 5.79 1.23
CA LEU A 183 -1.39 4.37 1.53
C LEU A 183 -1.90 4.00 2.94
N GLU A 184 -1.68 4.87 3.93
CA GLU A 184 -2.22 4.67 5.29
C GLU A 184 -3.76 4.71 5.29
N GLN A 185 -4.37 5.63 4.53
CA GLN A 185 -5.83 5.67 4.39
C GLN A 185 -6.40 4.44 3.68
N VAL A 186 -5.73 3.97 2.62
CA VAL A 186 -6.11 2.73 1.93
C VAL A 186 -6.06 1.55 2.90
N SER A 187 -4.97 1.39 3.66
CA SER A 187 -4.85 0.31 4.65
C SER A 187 -5.95 0.36 5.72
N PHE A 188 -6.31 1.55 6.20
CA PHE A 188 -7.42 1.72 7.14
C PHE A 188 -8.77 1.30 6.54
N LEU A 189 -9.04 1.70 5.29
CA LEU A 189 -10.28 1.35 4.61
C LEU A 189 -10.35 -0.14 4.27
N GLU A 190 -9.25 -0.75 3.85
CA GLU A 190 -9.15 -2.20 3.62
C GLU A 190 -9.49 -2.98 4.90
N ALA A 191 -8.90 -2.61 6.04
CA ALA A 191 -9.22 -3.23 7.32
C ALA A 191 -10.70 -3.09 7.71
N LYS A 192 -11.32 -1.94 7.38
CA LYS A 192 -12.74 -1.70 7.63
C LYS A 192 -13.65 -2.54 6.73
N VAL A 193 -13.30 -2.65 5.44
CA VAL A 193 -14.02 -3.51 4.48
C VAL A 193 -13.95 -4.96 4.92
N GLU A 194 -12.75 -5.45 5.26
CA GLU A 194 -12.53 -6.81 5.74
C GLU A 194 -13.34 -7.12 7.02
N SER A 195 -13.28 -6.22 8.01
CA SER A 195 -14.09 -6.31 9.23
C SER A 195 -15.59 -6.38 8.94
N SER A 196 -16.08 -5.54 8.02
CA SER A 196 -17.49 -5.49 7.66
C SER A 196 -17.95 -6.75 6.90
N ALA A 197 -17.11 -7.29 6.02
CA ALA A 197 -17.36 -8.52 5.28
C ALA A 197 -17.47 -9.72 6.21
N ASN A 198 -16.55 -9.83 7.19
CA ASN A 198 -16.59 -10.88 8.21
C ASN A 198 -17.88 -10.83 9.05
N LYS A 199 -18.29 -9.62 9.49
CA LYS A 199 -19.56 -9.46 10.21
C LYS A 199 -20.76 -9.87 9.37
N PHE A 200 -20.80 -9.44 8.10
CA PHE A 200 -21.89 -9.82 7.19
C PHE A 200 -21.98 -11.34 7.01
N PHE A 201 -20.83 -12.01 6.85
CA PHE A 201 -20.78 -13.47 6.74
C PHE A 201 -21.29 -14.17 8.00
N ASP A 202 -20.90 -13.68 9.17
CA ASP A 202 -21.37 -14.22 10.45
C ASP A 202 -22.89 -14.05 10.63
N ASP A 203 -23.42 -12.89 10.25
CA ASP A 203 -24.85 -12.60 10.30
C ASP A 203 -25.63 -13.50 9.33
N LEU A 204 -25.13 -13.69 8.10
CA LEU A 204 -25.71 -14.61 7.11
C LEU A 204 -25.72 -16.06 7.64
N ARG A 205 -24.60 -16.50 8.24
CA ARG A 205 -24.49 -17.84 8.81
C ARG A 205 -25.44 -18.01 10.01
N ARG A 206 -25.65 -16.96 10.81
CA ARG A 206 -26.61 -16.97 11.93
C ARG A 206 -28.04 -17.08 11.41
N ALA A 207 -28.44 -16.23 10.46
CA ALA A 207 -29.76 -16.24 9.86
C ALA A 207 -30.10 -17.60 9.25
N THR A 208 -29.14 -18.22 8.56
CA THR A 208 -29.30 -19.56 7.97
C THR A 208 -29.57 -20.63 9.05
N ARG A 209 -28.87 -20.58 10.18
CA ARG A 209 -29.10 -21.54 11.28
C ARG A 209 -30.47 -21.33 11.94
N GLU A 210 -30.87 -20.08 12.15
CA GLU A 210 -32.19 -19.77 12.73
C GLU A 210 -33.31 -20.24 11.80
N ALA A 211 -33.22 -19.99 10.49
CA ALA A 211 -34.21 -20.48 9.52
C ALA A 211 -34.34 -22.02 9.55
N LYS A 212 -33.21 -22.73 9.58
CA LYS A 212 -33.20 -24.20 9.69
C LYS A 212 -33.82 -24.68 11.01
N LYS A 213 -33.56 -23.97 12.10
CA LYS A 213 -34.16 -24.27 13.41
C LYS A 213 -35.68 -24.07 13.39
N THR A 214 -36.17 -22.95 12.88
CA THR A 214 -37.60 -22.68 12.72
C THR A 214 -38.29 -23.74 11.88
N MET A 215 -37.65 -24.17 10.77
CA MET A 215 -38.17 -25.25 9.94
C MET A 215 -38.25 -26.57 10.72
N ALA A 216 -37.19 -26.94 11.45
CA ALA A 216 -37.20 -28.15 12.27
C ALA A 216 -38.27 -28.11 13.38
N ASP A 217 -38.44 -26.96 14.04
CA ASP A 217 -39.47 -26.75 15.06
C ASP A 217 -40.88 -26.91 14.45
N SER A 218 -41.10 -26.43 13.23
CA SER A 218 -42.39 -26.61 12.52
C SER A 218 -42.68 -28.08 12.16
N TYR A 219 -41.67 -28.83 11.73
CA TYR A 219 -41.82 -30.28 11.49
C TYR A 219 -42.10 -31.04 12.78
N LEU A 220 -41.45 -30.64 13.88
CA LEU A 220 -41.68 -31.25 15.18
C LEU A 220 -43.13 -31.06 15.64
N ASP A 221 -43.70 -29.86 15.46
CA ASP A 221 -45.10 -29.57 15.79
C ASP A 221 -46.09 -30.46 14.99
N VAL A 222 -45.87 -30.61 13.68
CA VAL A 222 -46.67 -31.49 12.82
C VAL A 222 -46.60 -32.95 13.29
N LEU A 223 -45.40 -33.44 13.63
CA LEU A 223 -45.21 -34.81 14.13
C LEU A 223 -45.90 -35.03 15.47
N VAL A 224 -45.85 -34.05 16.37
CA VAL A 224 -46.56 -34.10 17.66
C VAL A 224 -48.07 -34.14 17.44
N SER A 225 -48.62 -33.29 16.57
CA SER A 225 -50.05 -33.29 16.22
C SER A 225 -50.50 -34.60 15.59
N LEU A 226 -49.70 -35.16 14.68
CA LEU A 226 -49.98 -36.45 14.04
C LEU A 226 -50.02 -37.59 15.06
N LYS A 227 -49.05 -37.62 15.99
CA LYS A 227 -49.03 -38.60 17.08
C LYS A 227 -50.29 -38.51 17.94
N GLU A 228 -50.70 -37.30 18.32
CA GLU A 228 -51.92 -37.10 19.11
C GLU A 228 -53.17 -37.59 18.37
N LYS A 229 -53.30 -37.28 17.08
CA LYS A 229 -54.41 -37.77 16.24
C LYS A 229 -54.42 -39.29 16.13
N TRP A 230 -53.24 -39.92 15.99
CA TRP A 230 -53.11 -41.37 15.94
C TRP A 230 -53.58 -42.03 17.24
N GLU A 231 -53.14 -41.53 18.39
CA GLU A 231 -53.60 -42.05 19.69
C GLU A 231 -55.12 -41.87 19.89
N LYS A 232 -55.68 -40.71 19.49
CA LYS A 232 -57.14 -40.51 19.50
C LYS A 232 -57.86 -41.50 18.59
N LYS A 233 -57.32 -41.76 17.39
CA LYS A 233 -57.92 -42.71 16.44
C LYS A 233 -57.90 -44.12 17.01
N LYS A 234 -56.80 -44.54 17.66
CA LYS A 234 -56.67 -45.83 18.33
C LYS A 234 -57.72 -46.01 19.43
N ALA A 235 -57.88 -45.01 20.31
CA ALA A 235 -58.91 -45.05 21.34
C ALA A 235 -60.33 -45.11 20.75
N ALA A 236 -60.59 -44.36 19.67
CA ALA A 236 -61.88 -44.39 18.98
C ALA A 236 -62.18 -45.76 18.35
N THR A 237 -61.19 -46.40 17.73
CA THR A 237 -61.35 -47.75 17.16
C THR A 237 -61.60 -48.80 18.24
N ASP A 238 -60.95 -48.67 19.41
CA ASP A 238 -61.17 -49.56 20.55
C ASP A 238 -62.60 -49.41 21.11
N CYS A 239 -63.09 -48.17 21.27
CA CYS A 239 -64.48 -47.91 21.67
C CYS A 239 -65.50 -48.42 20.63
N GLU A 240 -65.21 -48.24 19.33
CA GLU A 240 -66.08 -48.73 18.26
C GLU A 240 -66.16 -50.26 18.25
N ALA A 241 -65.04 -50.96 18.49
CA ALA A 241 -65.00 -52.41 18.62
C ALA A 241 -65.87 -52.89 19.79
N HIS A 242 -65.74 -52.28 20.98
CA HIS A 242 -66.59 -52.59 22.14
C HIS A 242 -68.07 -52.31 21.89
N LEU A 243 -68.40 -51.22 21.19
CA LEU A 243 -69.79 -50.92 20.84
C LEU A 243 -70.40 -52.01 19.94
N ARG A 244 -69.67 -52.45 18.90
CA ARG A 244 -70.13 -53.53 18.02
C ARG A 244 -70.35 -54.84 18.78
N GLU A 245 -69.46 -55.17 19.73
CA GLU A 245 -69.61 -56.33 20.61
C GLU A 245 -70.89 -56.25 21.46
N VAL A 246 -71.13 -55.11 22.12
CA VAL A 246 -72.34 -54.91 22.95
C VAL A 246 -73.61 -54.99 22.11
N VAL A 247 -73.62 -54.40 20.91
CA VAL A 247 -74.77 -54.48 19.99
C VAL A 247 -75.05 -55.93 19.59
N ALA A 248 -74.01 -56.70 19.20
CA ALA A 248 -74.16 -58.11 18.87
C ALA A 248 -74.68 -58.94 20.05
N ASN A 249 -74.20 -58.67 21.28
CA ASN A 249 -74.66 -59.33 22.50
C ASN A 249 -76.15 -59.01 22.79
N ILE A 250 -76.57 -57.75 22.61
CA ILE A 250 -77.98 -57.36 22.77
C ILE A 250 -78.87 -58.10 21.76
N ASP A 251 -78.47 -58.16 20.49
CA ASP A 251 -79.27 -58.81 19.47
C ASP A 251 -79.34 -60.33 19.67
N LEU A 252 -78.26 -60.95 20.12
CA LEU A 252 -78.27 -62.36 20.54
C LEU A 252 -79.24 -62.62 21.71
N LEU A 253 -79.21 -61.76 22.74
CA LEU A 253 -80.14 -61.88 23.87
C LEU A 253 -81.59 -61.74 23.43
N LYS A 254 -81.90 -60.81 22.52
CA LYS A 254 -83.24 -60.68 21.94
C LYS A 254 -83.67 -61.96 21.20
N GLU A 255 -82.78 -62.55 20.41
CA GLU A 255 -83.07 -63.77 19.66
C GLU A 255 -83.37 -64.96 20.59
N ILE A 256 -82.56 -65.15 21.63
CA ILE A 256 -82.77 -66.17 22.66
C ILE A 256 -84.15 -66.00 23.31
N MET A 257 -84.50 -64.76 23.67
CA MET A 257 -85.79 -64.44 24.31
C MET A 257 -87.00 -64.74 23.39
N ILE A 258 -86.89 -64.50 22.08
CA ILE A 258 -88.01 -64.67 21.14
C ILE A 258 -88.19 -66.15 20.76
N ASN A 259 -87.10 -66.88 20.52
CA ASN A 259 -87.15 -68.19 19.84
C ASN A 259 -86.99 -69.42 20.76
N ASN A 260 -86.80 -69.26 22.07
CA ASN A 260 -86.37 -70.35 22.97
C ASN A 260 -85.11 -71.08 22.45
N LEU A 261 -84.19 -70.35 21.82
CA LEU A 261 -82.96 -70.91 21.26
C LEU A 261 -82.15 -71.60 22.37
N LEU A 262 -81.97 -72.93 22.28
CA LEU A 262 -81.16 -73.68 23.23
C LEU A 262 -79.69 -73.33 23.02
N ALA A 263 -78.92 -73.22 24.12
CA ALA A 263 -77.50 -72.84 24.07
C ALA A 263 -76.63 -73.72 23.16
N SER A 264 -77.07 -74.97 22.90
CA SER A 264 -76.41 -75.90 21.97
C SER A 264 -76.47 -75.43 20.51
N ASP A 265 -77.59 -74.85 20.09
CA ASP A 265 -77.83 -74.50 18.69
C ASP A 265 -77.02 -73.25 18.33
N GLU A 266 -76.93 -72.31 19.27
CA GLU A 266 -76.13 -71.09 19.12
C GLU A 266 -74.62 -71.39 19.12
N LEU A 267 -74.15 -72.32 19.97
CA LEU A 267 -72.75 -72.74 19.98
C LEU A 267 -72.32 -73.26 18.59
N LEU A 268 -73.16 -74.05 17.95
CA LEU A 268 -72.89 -74.64 16.64
C LEU A 268 -72.80 -73.56 15.55
N ARG A 269 -73.68 -72.56 15.60
CA ARG A 269 -73.67 -71.40 14.69
C ARG A 269 -72.43 -70.52 14.87
N LEU A 270 -72.06 -70.23 16.13
CA LEU A 270 -70.86 -69.42 16.43
C LEU A 270 -69.57 -70.11 15.97
N ARG A 271 -69.47 -71.45 16.10
CA ARG A 271 -68.33 -72.22 15.59
C ARG A 271 -68.18 -72.14 14.06
N ALA A 272 -69.29 -72.11 13.31
CA ALA A 272 -69.21 -71.92 11.86
C ALA A 272 -68.72 -70.51 11.51
N LYS A 273 -69.18 -69.47 12.24
CA LYS A 273 -68.79 -68.08 12.01
C LYS A 273 -67.35 -67.76 12.42
N GLU A 274 -66.83 -68.46 13.43
CA GLU A 274 -65.41 -68.42 13.82
C GLU A 274 -64.50 -68.77 12.63
N ILE A 275 -64.84 -69.83 11.87
CA ILE A 275 -64.06 -70.27 10.70
C ILE A 275 -64.09 -69.22 9.58
N GLU A 276 -65.24 -68.60 9.34
CA GLU A 276 -65.41 -67.56 8.33
C GLU A 276 -64.58 -66.31 8.65
N LEU A 277 -64.68 -65.79 9.88
CA LEU A 277 -63.92 -64.61 10.30
C LEU A 277 -62.41 -64.84 10.31
N LEU A 278 -61.94 -66.05 10.65
CA LEU A 278 -60.53 -66.39 10.54
C LEU A 278 -60.00 -66.26 9.11
N SER A 279 -60.82 -66.57 8.10
CA SER A 279 -60.44 -66.40 6.69
C SER A 279 -60.41 -64.93 6.25
N GLU A 280 -61.28 -64.09 6.80
CA GLU A 280 -61.36 -62.66 6.47
C GLU A 280 -60.21 -61.84 7.09
N VAL A 281 -59.80 -62.20 8.31
CA VAL A 281 -58.64 -61.57 8.99
C VAL A 281 -57.34 -61.79 8.21
N ASP A 282 -57.14 -62.97 7.62
CA ASP A 282 -55.96 -63.27 6.80
C ASP A 282 -55.87 -62.39 5.54
N VAL A 283 -57.03 -62.11 4.92
CA VAL A 283 -57.11 -61.21 3.75
C VAL A 283 -56.78 -59.77 4.14
N MET A 284 -57.30 -59.26 5.27
CA MET A 284 -57.04 -57.90 5.71
C MET A 284 -55.59 -57.65 6.14
N ALA A 285 -54.89 -58.67 6.65
CA ALA A 285 -53.48 -58.59 7.00
C ALA A 285 -52.57 -58.26 5.79
N THR A 286 -53.05 -58.42 4.55
CA THR A 286 -52.30 -58.16 3.33
C THR A 286 -52.52 -56.77 2.70
N SER A 287 -53.49 -55.99 3.21
CA SER A 287 -53.83 -54.68 2.63
C SER A 287 -53.00 -53.55 3.24
N GLY A 288 -51.87 -53.23 2.60
CA GLY A 288 -50.98 -52.13 3.00
C GLY A 288 -51.68 -50.76 2.97
N PHE A 289 -51.64 -50.06 4.10
CA PHE A 289 -52.10 -48.68 4.22
C PHE A 289 -51.26 -47.75 3.32
N SER A 290 -51.89 -47.10 2.34
CA SER A 290 -51.20 -46.13 1.47
C SER A 290 -51.13 -44.77 2.15
N VAL A 291 -49.91 -44.28 2.39
CA VAL A 291 -49.58 -43.01 3.05
C VAL A 291 -49.73 -41.79 2.13
N GLY A 292 -50.10 -41.99 0.86
CA GLY A 292 -50.10 -40.94 -0.19
C GLY A 292 -51.11 -39.80 -0.06
N LYS A 293 -51.80 -39.66 1.09
CA LYS A 293 -52.82 -38.61 1.33
C LYS A 293 -52.46 -37.64 2.45
N LEU A 294 -51.22 -37.65 2.95
CA LEU A 294 -50.76 -36.62 3.88
C LEU A 294 -50.44 -35.35 3.10
N ASP A 295 -51.13 -34.25 3.42
CA ASP A 295 -50.79 -32.90 2.97
C ASP A 295 -49.46 -32.49 3.62
N LEU A 296 -48.36 -32.90 3.01
CA LEU A 296 -47.03 -32.45 3.38
C LEU A 296 -46.88 -30.99 2.99
N PRO A 297 -46.17 -30.18 3.80
CA PRO A 297 -45.81 -28.84 3.39
C PRO A 297 -45.07 -28.93 2.05
N GLN A 298 -45.59 -28.22 1.05
CA GLN A 298 -44.96 -28.04 -0.25
C GLN A 298 -43.66 -27.24 -0.02
N ILE A 299 -42.58 -27.92 0.36
CA ILE A 299 -41.25 -27.36 0.22
C ILE A 299 -41.01 -27.29 -1.29
N SER A 300 -41.23 -26.11 -1.87
CA SER A 300 -40.80 -25.85 -3.25
C SER A 300 -39.32 -26.21 -3.33
N GLU A 301 -39.01 -27.17 -4.18
CA GLU A 301 -37.65 -27.60 -4.53
C GLU A 301 -36.97 -26.52 -5.41
N ASP A 302 -37.37 -25.25 -5.29
CA ASP A 302 -36.61 -24.09 -5.78
C ASP A 302 -35.39 -23.84 -4.88
N LEU A 303 -34.56 -24.87 -4.72
CA LEU A 303 -33.16 -24.65 -4.42
C LEU A 303 -32.47 -24.50 -5.77
N PRO A 304 -31.81 -23.38 -6.07
CA PRO A 304 -30.99 -23.30 -7.27
C PRO A 304 -29.88 -24.35 -7.15
N GLU A 305 -29.85 -25.31 -8.08
CA GLU A 305 -28.76 -26.29 -8.27
C GLU A 305 -27.38 -25.60 -8.23
N ASP A 306 -27.31 -24.33 -8.65
CA ASP A 306 -26.13 -23.47 -8.69
C ASP A 306 -25.51 -23.13 -7.31
N PHE A 307 -26.15 -23.47 -6.18
CA PHE A 307 -25.60 -23.15 -4.84
C PHE A 307 -24.45 -24.06 -4.40
N PHE A 308 -24.33 -25.26 -5.00
CA PHE A 308 -23.26 -26.22 -4.68
C PHE A 308 -22.11 -26.20 -5.69
N ASP A 309 -22.32 -25.68 -6.90
CA ASP A 309 -21.30 -25.61 -7.96
C ASP A 309 -20.35 -24.42 -7.83
N LYS A 310 -20.60 -23.51 -6.88
CA LYS A 310 -19.77 -22.33 -6.66
C LYS A 310 -19.16 -22.27 -5.27
N VAL A 311 -18.46 -23.35 -4.91
CA VAL A 311 -17.28 -23.19 -4.07
C VAL A 311 -16.18 -22.64 -4.97
N PRO A 312 -15.77 -21.36 -4.88
CA PRO A 312 -14.50 -20.97 -5.46
C PRO A 312 -13.44 -21.81 -4.76
N SER A 313 -12.89 -22.79 -5.49
CA SER A 313 -11.61 -23.39 -5.15
C SER A 313 -10.60 -22.25 -5.11
N VAL A 314 -10.45 -21.64 -3.94
CA VAL A 314 -9.30 -20.80 -3.56
C VAL A 314 -8.13 -21.77 -3.39
N ALA A 315 -7.68 -22.31 -4.50
CA ALA A 315 -6.43 -23.03 -4.64
C ALA A 315 -5.96 -22.75 -6.07
N ASP A 316 -4.81 -22.09 -6.14
CA ASP A 316 -3.98 -21.89 -7.33
C ASP A 316 -4.43 -20.87 -8.39
N ASP A 317 -4.69 -19.64 -7.95
CA ASP A 317 -4.24 -18.48 -8.73
C ASP A 317 -3.16 -17.71 -7.95
N VAL A 318 -2.08 -18.43 -7.65
CA VAL A 318 -0.77 -17.82 -7.46
C VAL A 318 -0.44 -17.18 -8.80
N ALA A 319 -0.66 -15.87 -8.86
CA ALA A 319 -0.09 -15.00 -9.85
C ALA A 319 1.41 -15.32 -9.97
N LYS A 320 1.76 -16.08 -10.99
CA LYS A 320 3.07 -16.00 -11.63
C LYS A 320 3.16 -14.59 -12.19
N CYS A 321 3.62 -13.67 -11.36
CA CYS A 321 4.43 -12.56 -11.85
C CYS A 321 5.59 -13.19 -12.61
N THR A 322 5.45 -13.29 -13.93
CA THR A 322 6.57 -13.46 -14.84
C THR A 322 7.43 -12.21 -14.66
N GLY A 323 8.41 -12.32 -13.77
CA GLY A 323 9.46 -11.35 -13.60
C GLY A 323 10.12 -11.14 -14.96
N ASP A 324 10.05 -9.90 -15.40
CA ASP A 324 10.71 -9.40 -16.59
C ASP A 324 12.15 -9.90 -16.63
N ARG A 325 12.44 -10.64 -17.69
CA ARG A 325 13.78 -11.01 -18.12
C ARG A 325 14.43 -9.72 -18.62
N PHE A 326 15.18 -9.05 -17.75
CA PHE A 326 16.13 -8.03 -18.19
C PHE A 326 17.15 -8.74 -19.10
N GLU A 327 17.04 -8.51 -20.40
CA GLU A 327 18.10 -8.78 -21.34
C GLU A 327 19.24 -7.79 -21.02
N ASP A 328 20.37 -8.32 -20.57
CA ASP A 328 21.62 -7.60 -20.41
C ASP A 328 22.04 -7.06 -21.79
N GLY A 329 21.73 -5.79 -22.02
CA GLY A 329 22.27 -5.00 -23.12
C GLY A 329 23.76 -4.75 -22.89
N GLU A 330 24.57 -5.67 -23.40
CA GLU A 330 26.02 -5.54 -23.57
C GLU A 330 26.32 -4.35 -24.52
N PHE A 331 26.59 -3.18 -23.95
CA PHE A 331 27.15 -2.06 -24.72
C PHE A 331 28.67 -2.26 -24.84
N SER A 332 29.10 -2.81 -25.97
CA SER A 332 30.49 -2.69 -26.43
C SER A 332 30.80 -1.22 -26.71
N ILE A 333 31.70 -0.65 -25.91
CA ILE A 333 32.30 0.64 -26.18
C ILE A 333 33.51 0.37 -27.09
N GLU A 334 33.36 0.64 -28.37
CA GLU A 334 34.49 0.76 -29.31
C GLU A 334 34.29 2.05 -30.12
N GLY A 335 35.23 2.98 -29.98
CA GLY A 335 35.21 4.31 -30.60
C GLY A 335 35.95 5.35 -29.79
#